data_AF-A0A392TTS3-F1
#
_entry.id   AF-A0A392TTS3-F1
#
_cell.length_a   1.000
_cell.length_b   1.000
_cell.length_c   1.000
_cell.angle_alpha   90.00
_cell.angle_beta   90.00
_cell.angle_gamma   90.00
#
_symmetry.space_group_name_H-M   'P 1'
#
loop_
_entity.id
_entity.type
_entity.pdbx_description
1 polymer ?
#
loop_
_entity_poly.entity_id
_entity_poly.type
_entity_poly.pdbx_seq_one_letter_code
_entity_poly.pdbx_strand_id
1 'polypeptide(L)' 'MDPHNNTWDEDTINQHFYPIEASMICQIPLAHTMEEDTISWQGTHDGNYTVKSGYNAIMEWQCAKPNQAQSSHFLAD' A
#
# COMPACT_ATOMS: atom_id res chain seq x y z
N MET A 1 11.70 -10.76 -9.35
CA MET A 1 12.19 -11.29 -8.06
C MET A 1 12.63 -12.70 -8.33
N ASP A 2 13.83 -13.06 -7.90
CA ASP A 2 14.34 -14.42 -8.04
C ASP A 2 13.67 -15.31 -6.96
N PRO A 3 12.86 -16.32 -7.38
CA PRO A 3 12.12 -17.16 -6.45
C PRO A 3 12.98 -18.06 -5.57
N HIS A 4 14.26 -18.28 -5.91
CA HIS A 4 15.13 -19.21 -5.18
C HIS A 4 15.88 -18.58 -4.00
N ASN A 5 16.20 -17.29 -4.08
CA ASN A 5 17.05 -16.60 -3.11
C ASN A 5 16.36 -15.39 -2.46
N ASN A 6 15.10 -15.12 -2.79
CA ASN A 6 14.34 -13.97 -2.29
C ASN A 6 15.05 -12.62 -2.58
N THR A 7 15.76 -12.53 -3.72
CA THR A 7 16.42 -11.30 -4.16
C THR A 7 15.74 -10.67 -5.36
N TRP A 8 16.16 -9.45 -5.68
CA TRP A 8 15.80 -8.84 -6.95
C TRP A 8 16.36 -9.68 -8.10
N ASP A 9 15.60 -9.74 -9.19
CA ASP A 9 16.11 -10.31 -10.44
C ASP A 9 16.85 -9.18 -11.17
N GLU A 10 18.14 -9.07 -10.87
CA GLU A 10 18.98 -7.98 -11.37
C GLU A 10 19.11 -8.01 -12.90
N ASP A 11 19.10 -9.18 -13.52
CA ASP A 11 19.19 -9.31 -14.98
C ASP A 11 17.95 -8.70 -15.64
N THR A 12 16.76 -9.07 -15.15
CA THR A 12 15.51 -8.48 -15.64
C THR A 12 15.46 -6.98 -15.38
N ILE A 13 15.88 -6.51 -14.20
CA ILE A 13 15.85 -5.07 -13.88
C ILE A 13 16.82 -4.28 -14.76
N ASN A 14 18.06 -4.73 -14.92
CA ASN A 14 19.05 -4.04 -15.74
C ASN A 14 18.69 -4.01 -17.23
N GLN A 15 17.86 -4.95 -17.71
CA GLN A 15 17.35 -4.95 -19.09
C GLN A 15 16.25 -3.91 -19.35
N HIS A 16 15.46 -3.54 -18.33
CA HIS A 16 14.25 -2.73 -18.50
C HIS A 16 14.38 -1.29 -17.99
N PHE A 17 15.39 -1.00 -17.17
CA PHE A 17 15.56 0.29 -16.50
C PHE A 17 16.92 0.93 -16.79
N TYR A 18 17.01 2.26 -16.70
CA TYR A 18 18.32 2.92 -16.77
C TYR A 18 19.19 2.53 -15.57
N PRO A 19 20.53 2.55 -15.68
CA PRO A 19 21.41 2.12 -14.60
C PRO A 19 21.14 2.78 -13.25
N ILE A 20 20.75 4.07 -13.26
CA ILE A 20 20.39 4.79 -12.03
C ILE A 20 19.09 4.27 -11.40
N GLU A 21 18.08 3.95 -12.22
CA GLU A 21 16.80 3.41 -11.77
C GLU A 21 16.95 1.96 -11.30
N ALA A 22 17.68 1.15 -12.07
CA ALA A 22 18.00 -0.23 -11.70
C ALA A 22 18.70 -0.29 -10.33
N SER A 23 19.69 0.58 -10.11
CA SER A 23 20.38 0.71 -8.83
C SER A 23 19.43 1.10 -7.69
N MET A 24 18.48 2.01 -7.93
CA MET A 24 17.49 2.42 -6.93
C MET A 24 16.49 1.28 -6.63
N ILE A 25 16.02 0.55 -7.64
CA ILE A 25 15.10 -0.58 -7.47
C ILE A 25 15.76 -1.67 -6.63
N CYS A 26 17.01 -2.03 -6.94
CA CYS A 26 17.74 -3.06 -6.20
C CYS A 26 18.01 -2.69 -4.73
N GLN A 27 17.91 -1.41 -4.35
CA GLN A 27 18.03 -0.94 -2.97
C GLN A 27 16.73 -1.05 -2.16
N ILE A 28 15.58 -1.29 -2.80
CA ILE A 28 14.31 -1.48 -2.10
C ILE A 28 14.38 -2.83 -1.36
N PRO A 29 14.21 -2.87 -0.03
CA PRO A 29 14.27 -4.13 0.71
C PRO A 29 13.08 -5.02 0.34
N LEU A 30 13.36 -6.28 0.06
CA LEU A 30 12.34 -7.31 -0.13
C LEU A 30 11.86 -7.83 1.23
N ALA A 31 10.60 -8.26 1.29
CA ALA A 31 10.02 -8.82 2.50
C ALA A 31 10.86 -10.03 2.98
N HIS A 32 11.16 -10.05 4.28
CA HIS A 32 11.96 -11.13 4.88
C HIS A 32 11.15 -12.43 5.07
N THR A 33 9.83 -12.29 5.19
CA THR A 33 8.92 -13.39 5.42
C THR A 33 8.27 -13.81 4.10
N MET A 34 8.33 -15.10 3.78
CA MET A 34 7.52 -15.70 2.70
C MET A 34 6.11 -16.05 3.21
N GLU A 35 5.51 -15.17 4.00
CA GLU A 35 4.11 -15.34 4.37
C GLU A 35 3.23 -15.20 3.12
N GLU A 36 2.24 -16.08 2.99
CA GLU A 36 1.29 -15.99 1.88
C GLU A 36 0.51 -14.68 1.95
N ASP A 37 0.36 -14.02 0.80
CA ASP A 37 -0.45 -12.81 0.69
C ASP A 37 -1.87 -13.06 1.22
N THR A 38 -2.31 -12.22 2.16
CA THR A 38 -3.63 -12.32 2.77
C THR A 38 -4.53 -11.20 2.30
N ILE A 39 -5.75 -11.53 1.87
CA ILE A 39 -6.77 -10.54 1.53
C ILE A 39 -7.27 -9.89 2.82
N SER A 40 -7.01 -8.60 2.98
CA SER A 40 -7.45 -7.82 4.14
C SER A 40 -7.95 -6.44 3.73
N TRP A 41 -8.84 -5.87 4.54
CA TRP A 41 -9.26 -4.48 4.44
C TRP A 41 -8.78 -3.72 5.68
N GLN A 42 -8.77 -2.39 5.61
CA GLN A 42 -8.47 -1.58 6.79
C GLN A 42 -9.44 -1.92 7.93
N GLY A 43 -8.91 -2.44 9.03
CA GLY A 43 -9.66 -2.89 10.20
C GLY A 43 -10.27 -4.29 10.12
N THR A 44 -10.05 -5.07 9.04
CA THR A 44 -10.50 -6.48 8.95
C THR A 44 -9.45 -7.40 8.32
N HIS A 45 -9.33 -8.62 8.87
CA HIS A 45 -8.36 -9.64 8.40
C HIS A 45 -9.03 -10.82 7.69
N ASP A 46 -10.35 -10.81 7.56
CA ASP A 46 -11.14 -11.89 6.95
C ASP A 46 -11.40 -11.68 5.45
N GLY A 47 -10.90 -10.58 4.89
CA GLY A 47 -11.06 -10.21 3.47
C GLY A 47 -12.47 -9.78 3.08
N ASN A 48 -13.44 -9.76 4.00
CA ASN A 48 -14.82 -9.41 3.70
C ASN A 48 -15.03 -7.90 3.78
N TYR A 49 -15.39 -7.28 2.66
CA TYR A 49 -15.76 -5.88 2.66
C TYR A 49 -17.22 -5.69 3.07
N THR A 50 -17.48 -4.70 3.93
CA THR A 50 -18.82 -4.21 4.25
C THR A 50 -18.86 -2.69 4.18
N VAL A 51 -20.06 -2.11 4.04
CA VAL A 51 -20.21 -0.64 4.14
C VAL A 51 -19.64 -0.11 5.46
N LYS A 52 -19.77 -0.88 6.55
CA LYS A 52 -19.22 -0.53 7.86
C LYS A 52 -17.69 -0.50 7.87
N SER A 53 -17.01 -1.46 7.26
CA SER A 53 -15.54 -1.47 7.19
C SER A 53 -15.03 -0.26 6.39
N GLY A 54 -15.68 0.07 5.27
CA GLY A 54 -15.38 1.29 4.52
C GLY A 54 -15.58 2.57 5.33
N TYR A 55 -16.69 2.68 6.05
CA TYR A 55 -16.95 3.85 6.90
C TYR A 55 -15.91 4.01 8.00
N ASN A 56 -15.57 2.93 8.71
CA ASN A 56 -14.54 2.94 9.75
C ASN A 56 -13.18 3.40 9.20
N ALA A 57 -12.77 2.86 8.05
CA ALA A 57 -11.51 3.26 7.40
C ALA A 57 -11.49 4.77 7.09
N ILE A 58 -12.58 5.32 6.55
CA ILE A 58 -12.71 6.75 6.26
C ILE A 58 -12.59 7.58 7.55
N MET A 59 -13.26 7.18 8.63
CA MET A 59 -13.19 7.87 9.92
C MET A 59 -11.79 7.85 10.51
N GLU A 60 -11.11 6.71 10.47
CA GLU A 60 -9.71 6.60 10.92
C GLU A 60 -8.79 7.50 10.10
N TRP A 61 -8.91 7.49 8.77
CA TRP A 61 -8.12 8.37 7.90
C TRP A 61 -8.40 9.85 8.13
N GLN A 62 -9.63 10.22 8.50
CA GLN A 62 -9.98 11.60 8.83
C GLN A 62 -9.43 12.00 10.20
N CYS A 63 -9.46 11.12 11.19
CA CYS A 63 -8.87 11.37 12.51
C CYS A 63 -7.34 11.46 12.46
N ALA A 64 -6.71 10.65 11.60
CA ALA A 64 -5.27 10.66 11.38
C ALA A 64 -4.77 11.91 10.61
N LYS A 65 -5.67 12.70 10.01
CA LYS A 65 -5.32 14.00 9.42
C LYS A 65 -5.37 15.07 10.53
N PRO A 66 -4.23 15.65 10.95
CA PRO A 66 -4.28 16.78 11.87
C PRO A 66 -4.97 17.96 11.18
N ASN A 67 -6.15 18.36 11.72
CA ASN A 67 -6.94 19.56 11.42
C ASN A 67 -6.73 20.18 10.02
N GLN A 68 -7.34 19.60 8.98
CA GLN A 68 -7.77 20.40 7.83
C GLN A 68 -9.22 20.81 8.05
N ALA A 69 -9.45 22.12 8.18
CA ALA A 69 -10.76 22.73 8.38
C ALA A 69 -11.76 22.22 7.34
N GLN A 70 -12.86 21.61 7.80
CA GLN A 70 -13.95 21.25 6.91
C GLN A 70 -14.67 22.51 6.45
N SER A 71 -14.62 22.81 5.16
CA SER A 71 -15.48 23.85 4.56
C SER A 71 -16.92 23.32 4.57
N SER A 72 -17.74 23.85 5.47
CA SER A 72 -19.16 23.55 5.56
C SER A 72 -19.90 24.15 4.35
N HIS A 73 -20.29 23.29 3.41
CA HIS A 73 -21.23 23.65 2.34
C HIS A 73 -22.65 23.34 2.83
N PHE A 74 -23.28 24.30 3.51
CA PHE A 74 -24.71 24.26 3.79
C PHE A 74 -25.45 24.68 2.53
N LEU A 75 -26.13 23.73 1.87
CA LEU A 75 -27.17 24.03 0.90
C LEU A 75 -28.41 24.47 1.69
N ALA A 76 -28.83 25.72 1.51
CA ALA A 76 -30.15 26.17 1.90
C ALA A 76 -31.11 25.93 0.72
N ASP A 77 -32.19 25.20 0.97
CA ASP A 77 -33.38 25.12 0.11
C ASP A 77 -34.11 26.48 0.03
#